data_AF-A0ABD0R573-F1
#
_entry.id   AF-A0ABD0R573-F1
#
_cell.length_a   1.000
_cell.length_b   1.000
_cell.length_c   1.000
_cell.angle_alpha   90.00
_cell.angle_beta   90.00
_cell.angle_gamma   90.00
#
_symmetry.space_group_name_H-M   'P 1'
#
loop_
_entity.id
_entity.type
_entity.pdbx_description
1 polymer ?
#
loop_
_entity_poly.entity_id
_entity_poly.type
_entity_poly.pdbx_seq_one_letter_code
_entity_poly.pdbx_strand_id
1 'polypeptide(L)' 'IQKVILALGDYMGATCHACIGGTNVRNEVQKLQAEAPHIVVGTPGRVYDMLNR' A
#
# COMPACT_ATOMS: atom_id res chain seq x y z
N ILE A 1 6.17 9.26 4.03
CA ILE A 1 4.85 8.64 4.33
C ILE A 1 5.00 7.21 4.87
N GLN A 2 5.76 6.33 4.20
CA GLN A 2 5.89 4.91 4.55
C GLN A 2 6.21 4.61 6.02
N LYS A 3 7.21 5.30 6.61
CA LYS A 3 7.64 5.07 8.00
C LYS A 3 6.53 5.30 9.04
N VAL A 4 5.67 6.30 8.81
CA VAL A 4 4.58 6.63 9.74
C VAL A 4 3.52 5.54 9.72
N ILE A 5 3.18 5.06 8.53
CA ILE A 5 2.13 4.06 8.35
C ILE A 5 2.60 2.70 8.88
N LEU A 6 3.87 2.36 8.70
CA LEU A 6 4.46 1.15 9.31
C LEU A 6 4.40 1.22 10.84
N ALA A 7 4.83 2.33 11.44
CA ALA A 7 4.74 2.51 12.90
C ALA A 7 3.29 2.46 13.42
N LEU A 8 2.34 2.99 12.65
CA LEU A 8 0.92 2.92 12.98
C LEU A 8 0.41 1.47 12.89
N GLY A 9 0.81 0.74 11.86
CA GLY A 9 0.49 -0.67 11.66
C GLY A 9 1.04 -1.55 12.78
N ASP A 10 2.29 -1.34 13.16
CA ASP A 10 2.94 -2.07 14.27
C ASP A 10 2.23 -1.79 15.60
N TYR A 11 1.81 -0.55 15.84
CA TYR A 11 1.06 -0.18 17.04
C TYR A 11 -0.36 -0.79 17.06
N MET A 12 -1.05 -0.81 15.92
CA MET A 12 -2.43 -1.30 15.80
C MET A 12 -2.53 -2.81 15.55
N GLY A 13 -1.41 -3.50 15.32
CA GLY A 13 -1.39 -4.88 14.84
C GLY A 13 -2.00 -5.05 13.44
N ALA A 14 -1.97 -4.00 12.61
CA ALA A 14 -2.57 -3.97 11.28
C ALA A 14 -1.49 -3.92 10.19
N THR A 15 -1.61 -4.80 9.20
CA THR A 15 -0.73 -4.74 8.02
C THR A 15 -1.08 -3.51 7.17
N CYS A 16 -0.07 -2.69 6.90
CA CYS A 16 -0.24 -1.44 6.17
C CYS A 16 0.65 -1.41 4.93
N HIS A 17 0.08 -0.93 3.82
CA HIS A 17 0.77 -0.80 2.55
C HIS A 17 0.78 0.66 2.08
N ALA A 18 1.92 1.13 1.61
CA ALA A 18 2.07 2.47 1.06
C ALA A 18 2.32 2.38 -0.45
N CYS A 19 1.36 2.83 -1.26
CA CYS A 19 1.48 2.94 -2.70
C CYS A 19 2.32 4.19 -3.05
N ILE A 20 3.62 4.00 -3.25
CA ILE A 20 4.57 5.07 -3.58
C ILE A 20 4.82 5.10 -5.09
N GLY A 21 4.91 6.29 -5.69
CA GLY A 21 5.29 6.44 -7.09
C GLY A 21 6.74 6.01 -7.34
N GLY A 22 7.04 5.51 -8.55
CA GLY A 22 8.40 5.06 -8.93
C GLY A 22 8.61 3.54 -8.85
N THR A 23 7.65 2.78 -8.36
CA THR A 23 7.63 1.31 -8.40
C THR A 23 6.76 0.76 -9.54
N ASN A 24 6.99 -0.48 -9.95
CA ASN A 24 6.19 -1.13 -10.98
C ASN A 24 4.81 -1.54 -10.41
N VAL A 25 3.73 -1.08 -11.06
CA VAL A 25 2.33 -1.36 -10.64
C VAL A 25 2.10 -2.84 -10.44
N ARG A 26 2.58 -3.68 -11.38
CA ARG A 26 2.32 -5.13 -11.34
C ARG A 26 2.87 -5.79 -10.08
N ASN A 27 4.07 -5.39 -9.67
CA ASN A 27 4.71 -5.94 -8.48
C ASN A 27 3.96 -5.50 -7.21
N GLU A 28 3.48 -4.26 -7.20
CA GLU A 28 2.70 -3.74 -6.07
C GLU A 28 1.33 -4.41 -5.97
N VAL A 29 0.63 -4.62 -7.08
CA VAL A 29 -0.63 -5.37 -7.11
C VAL A 29 -0.44 -6.81 -6.63
N GLN A 30 0.64 -7.48 -7.06
CA GLN A 30 0.96 -8.82 -6.55
C GLN A 30 1.22 -8.83 -5.05
N LYS A 31 1.96 -7.85 -4.52
CA LYS A 31 2.17 -7.71 -3.07
C LYS A 31 0.87 -7.43 -2.34
N LEU A 32 0.03 -6.55 -2.88
CA LEU A 32 -1.28 -6.20 -2.32
C LEU A 32 -2.18 -7.43 -2.24
N GLN A 33 -2.18 -8.29 -3.26
CA GLN A 33 -2.94 -9.53 -3.29
C GLN A 33 -2.37 -10.61 -2.36
N ALA A 34 -1.04 -10.69 -2.24
CA ALA A 34 -0.37 -11.68 -1.39
C ALA A 34 -0.43 -11.34 0.10
N GLU A 35 -0.21 -10.07 0.45
CA GLU A 35 -0.17 -9.60 1.84
C GLU A 35 -1.55 -9.16 2.36
N ALA A 36 -2.50 -8.86 1.46
CA ALA A 36 -3.86 -8.39 1.76
C ALA A 36 -3.89 -7.37 2.92
N PRO A 37 -3.23 -6.21 2.76
CA PRO A 37 -3.07 -5.25 3.84
C PRO A 37 -4.42 -4.66 4.27
N HIS A 38 -4.57 -4.43 5.57
CA HIS A 38 -5.76 -3.80 6.16
C HIS A 38 -5.87 -2.32 5.76
N ILE A 39 -4.74 -1.65 5.56
CA ILE A 39 -4.67 -0.22 5.27
C ILE A 39 -3.80 0.00 4.03
N VAL A 40 -4.30 0.80 3.09
CA VAL A 40 -3.56 1.22 1.88
C VAL A 40 -3.51 2.74 1.82
N VAL A 41 -2.31 3.30 1.63
CA VAL A 41 -2.09 4.76 1.58
C VAL A 41 -1.27 5.12 0.35
N GLY A 42 -1.72 6.09 -0.45
CA GLY A 42 -0.98 6.57 -1.62
C GLY A 42 -1.52 7.88 -2.15
N THR A 43 -0.93 8.38 -3.24
CA THR A 43 -1.51 9.52 -3.96
C THR A 43 -2.77 9.08 -4.72
N PRO A 44 -3.79 9.94 -4.87
CA PRO A 44 -5.07 9.54 -5.46
C PRO A 44 -4.92 8.87 -6.83
N GLY A 45 -4.10 9.42 -7.72
CA GLY A 45 -3.86 8.83 -9.05
C GLY A 45 -3.19 7.46 -8.98
N ARG A 46 -2.32 7.23 -7.99
CA ARG A 46 -1.64 5.94 -7.82
C ARG A 46 -2.55 4.89 -7.20
N VAL A 47 -3.37 5.27 -6.22
CA VAL A 47 -4.37 4.37 -5.60
C VAL A 47 -5.44 4.00 -6.63
N TYR A 48 -5.88 4.95 -7.44
CA TYR A 48 -6.82 4.70 -8.53
C TYR A 48 -6.27 3.72 -9.56
N ASP A 49 -5.01 3.87 -9.98
CA ASP A 49 -4.33 2.95 -10.91
C ASP A 49 -4.19 1.53 -10.33
N MET A 50 -4.08 1.38 -9.00
CA MET A 50 -4.04 0.07 -8.34
C MET A 50 -5.43 -0.56 -8.09
N LEU A 51 -6.49 0.24 -8.02
CA LEU A 51 -7.86 -0.27 -7.84
C LEU A 51 -8.50 -0.72 -9.17
N ASN A 52 -8.17 -0.06 -10.27
CA ASN A 52 -8.76 -0.31 -11.58
C ASN A 52 -8.05 -1.39 -12.42
N ARG A 53 -7.03 -2.06 -11.87
CA ARG A 53 -6.26 -3.12 -12.53
C ARG A 53 -6.19 -4.36 -11.66
#